data_AF-A0A0F9B695-F1
#
_entry.id   AF-A0A0F9B695-F1
#
_cell.length_a   1.000
_cell.length_b   1.000
_cell.length_c   1.000
_cell.angle_alpha   90.00
_cell.angle_beta   90.00
_cell.angle_gamma   90.00
#
_symmetry.space_group_name_H-M   'P 1'
#
loop_
_entity.id
_entity.type
_entity.pdbx_description
1 polymer ?
#
loop_
_entity_poly.entity_id
_entity_poly.type
_entity_poly.pdbx_seq_one_letter_code
_entity_poly.pdbx_strand_id
1 'polypeptide(L)' 'MNTRTLERFAQAARRQLHEQVAAKLERVLRTDSAELRGHAAAITELQKQIAATSRQVVVEKVAYTW' A
#
# COMPACT_ATOMS: atom_id res chain seq x y z
N MET A 1 -23.65 -18.09 17.58
CA MET A 1 -23.35 -17.13 16.48
C MET A 1 -22.37 -17.79 15.51
N ASN A 2 -22.59 -17.68 14.20
CA ASN A 2 -21.72 -18.29 13.19
C ASN A 2 -20.70 -17.24 12.68
N THR A 3 -19.53 -17.16 13.32
CA THR A 3 -18.50 -16.14 13.06
C THR A 3 -17.66 -16.42 11.82
N ARG A 4 -17.83 -17.58 11.16
CA ARG A 4 -17.08 -17.97 9.95
C ARG A 4 -17.27 -17.00 8.79
N THR A 5 -18.44 -16.39 8.67
CA THR A 5 -18.71 -15.39 7.63
C THR A 5 -17.90 -14.10 7.87
N LEU A 6 -17.84 -13.65 9.12
CA LEU A 6 -17.05 -12.48 9.53
C LEU A 6 -15.55 -12.74 9.35
N GLU A 7 -15.07 -13.93 9.68
CA GLU A 7 -13.67 -14.31 9.51
C GLU A 7 -13.27 -14.30 8.03
N ARG A 8 -14.07 -14.91 7.15
CA ARG A 8 -13.83 -14.91 5.70
C ARG A 8 -13.88 -13.51 5.11
N PHE A 9 -14.82 -12.68 5.57
CA PHE A 9 -14.92 -11.28 5.17
C PHE A 9 -13.66 -10.50 5.56
N ALA A 10 -13.20 -10.62 6.81
CA ALA A 10 -12.01 -9.92 7.29
C ALA A 10 -10.75 -10.35 6.52
N GLN A 11 -10.61 -11.64 6.22
CA GLN A 11 -9.50 -12.16 5.41
C GLN A 11 -9.54 -11.62 3.98
N ALA A 12 -10.72 -11.58 3.36
CA ALA A 12 -10.89 -11.01 2.03
C ALA A 12 -10.60 -9.50 2.01
N ALA A 13 -11.12 -8.77 2.99
CA ALA A 13 -10.89 -7.33 3.15
C ALA A 13 -9.40 -7.01 3.32
N ARG A 14 -8.65 -7.80 4.11
CA ARG A 14 -7.18 -7.65 4.24
C ARG A 14 -6.48 -7.78 2.90
N ARG A 15 -6.79 -8.83 2.13
CA ARG A 15 -6.18 -9.04 0.80
C ARG A 15 -6.50 -7.89 -0.15
N GLN A 16 -7.77 -7.49 -0.20
CA GLN A 16 -8.22 -6.40 -1.06
C GLN A 16 -7.55 -5.06 -0.67
N LEU A 17 -7.39 -4.78 0.63
CA LEU A 17 -6.68 -3.60 1.10
C LEU A 17 -5.22 -3.61 0.64
N HIS A 18 -4.52 -4.73 0.80
CA HIS A 18 -3.13 -4.87 0.35
C HIS A 18 -3.00 -4.66 -1.17
N GLU A 19 -3.90 -5.25 -1.96
CA GLU A 19 -3.92 -5.08 -3.42
C GLU A 19 -4.15 -3.62 -3.82
N GLN A 20 -5.11 -2.94 -3.19
CA GLN A 20 -5.37 -1.52 -3.46
C GLN A 20 -4.18 -0.63 -3.12
N VAL A 21 -3.53 -0.87 -1.99
CA VAL A 21 -2.33 -0.12 -1.58
C VAL A 21 -1.17 -0.39 -2.53
N ALA A 22 -0.95 -1.65 -2.93
CA ALA A 22 0.08 -2.00 -3.90
C ALA A 22 -0.15 -1.35 -5.27
N ALA A 23 -1.40 -1.36 -5.77
CA ALA A 23 -1.75 -0.75 -7.04
C ALA A 23 -1.58 0.78 -7.03
N LYS A 24 -1.99 1.45 -5.94
CA LYS A 24 -1.75 2.88 -5.75
C LYS A 24 -0.26 3.20 -5.71
N LEU A 25 0.51 2.40 -5.00
CA LEU A 25 1.96 2.54 -4.92
C LEU A 25 2.61 2.42 -6.31
N GLU A 26 2.17 1.46 -7.13
CA GLU A 26 2.66 1.30 -8.50
C GLU A 26 2.38 2.52 -9.38
N ARG A 27 1.15 3.03 -9.28
CA ARG A 27 0.73 4.23 -10.02
C ARG A 27 1.60 5.41 -9.65
N VAL A 28 1.86 5.63 -8.37
CA VAL A 28 2.71 6.73 -7.87
C VAL A 28 4.15 6.60 -8.35
N LEU A 29 4.69 5.38 -8.36
CA LEU A 29 6.07 5.13 -8.79
C LEU A 29 6.27 5.21 -10.31
N ARG A 30 5.24 4.89 -11.10
CA ARG A 30 5.33 4.83 -12.57
C ARG A 30 4.84 6.09 -13.27
N THR A 31 3.96 6.87 -12.64
CA THR A 31 3.36 8.06 -13.26
C THR A 31 4.20 9.29 -12.94
N ASP A 32 4.61 10.03 -13.97
CA ASP A 32 5.13 11.38 -13.79
C ASP A 32 4.00 12.39 -14.06
N SER A 33 3.47 12.98 -12.99
CA SER A 33 2.41 14.01 -13.06
C SER A 33 2.78 15.20 -12.19
N ALA A 34 2.24 16.38 -12.50
CA ALA A 34 2.55 17.61 -11.77
C ALA A 34 2.23 17.51 -10.26
N GLU A 35 1.15 16.82 -9.90
CA GLU A 35 0.78 16.52 -8.51
C GLU A 35 1.86 15.67 -7.82
N LEU A 36 2.33 14.61 -8.48
CA LEU A 36 3.37 13.73 -7.94
C LEU A 36 4.73 14.42 -7.84
N ARG A 37 5.04 15.36 -8.75
CA ARG A 37 6.24 16.20 -8.62
C ARG A 37 6.21 17.09 -7.39
N GLY A 38 5.03 17.62 -7.02
CA GLY A 38 4.85 18.33 -5.74
C GLY A 38 5.11 17.45 -4.52
N HIS A 39 4.92 16.14 -4.66
CA HIS A 39 5.18 15.13 -3.63
C HIS A 39 6.50 14.35 -3.85
N ALA A 40 7.41 14.82 -4.70
CA ALA A 40 8.62 14.10 -5.08
C ALA A 40 9.50 13.68 -3.87
N ALA A 41 9.58 14.52 -2.84
CA ALA A 41 10.30 14.21 -1.60
C ALA A 41 9.69 12.99 -0.89
N ALA A 42 8.35 12.92 -0.78
CA ALA A 42 7.65 11.79 -0.18
C ALA A 42 7.81 10.51 -1.02
N ILE A 43 7.75 10.61 -2.34
CA ILE A 43 7.98 9.48 -3.26
C ILE A 43 9.40 8.96 -3.13
N THR A 44 10.39 9.84 -3.03
CA THR A 44 11.81 9.48 -2.85
C THR A 44 12.03 8.77 -1.52
N GLU A 45 11.46 9.28 -0.43
CA GLU A 45 11.51 8.62 0.88
C GLU A 45 10.85 7.24 0.84
N LEU A 46 9.72 7.14 0.14
CA LEU A 46 9.01 5.88 0.00
C LEU A 46 9.80 4.87 -0.84
N GLN A 47 10.50 5.32 -1.90
CA GLN A 47 11.47 4.49 -2.65
C GLN A 47 12.64 4.03 -1.78
N LYS A 48 13.19 4.91 -0.92
CA LYS A 48 14.25 4.53 0.03
C LYS A 48 13.79 3.47 1.01
N GLN A 49 12.58 3.58 1.56
CA GLN A 49 12.02 2.57 2.46
C GLN A 49 11.78 1.24 1.76
N ILE A 50 11.33 1.27 0.49
CA ILE A 50 11.20 0.06 -0.34
C ILE A 50 12.58 -0.58 -0.56
N ALA A 51 13.61 0.22 -0.87
CA ALA A 51 14.97 -0.27 -1.09
C ALA A 51 15.61 -0.82 0.18
N ALA A 52 15.31 -0.25 1.35
CA ALA A 52 15.82 -0.70 2.65
C ALA A 52 15.13 -1.96 3.18
N THR A 53 13.87 -2.19 2.79
CA THR A 53 13.08 -3.35 3.23
C THR A 53 12.59 -4.13 2.01
N SER A 54 11.33 -3.98 1.65
CA SER A 54 10.76 -4.50 0.41
C SER A 54 9.41 -3.82 0.14
N ARG A 55 8.92 -3.94 -1.09
CA ARG A 55 7.59 -3.43 -1.46
C ARG A 55 6.49 -4.02 -0.58
N GLN A 56 6.58 -5.31 -0.23
CA GLN A 56 5.59 -5.98 0.62
C GLN A 56 5.56 -5.41 2.03
N VAL A 57 6.73 -5.18 2.64
CA VAL A 57 6.81 -4.62 4.00
C VAL A 57 6.25 -3.19 4.04
N VAL A 58 6.53 -2.39 3.02
CA VAL A 58 5.97 -1.03 2.92
C VAL A 58 4.45 -1.04 2.73
N VAL A 59 3.94 -1.92 1.85
CA VAL A 59 2.48 -2.09 1.66
C VAL A 59 1.81 -2.53 2.95
N GLU A 60 2.40 -3.49 3.67
CA GLU A 60 1.87 -3.98 4.93
C GLU A 60 1.88 -2.89 6.00
N LYS A 61 2.99 -2.16 6.16
CA LYS A 61 3.06 -1.03 7.08
C LYS A 61 1.99 0.02 6.77
N VAL A 62 1.86 0.44 5.51
CA VAL A 62 0.87 1.45 5.11
C VAL A 62 -0.58 0.95 5.28
N ALA A 63 -0.84 -0.33 5.02
CA ALA A 63 -2.16 -0.93 5.23
C ALA A 63 -2.61 -0.89 6.71
N TYR A 64 -1.66 -0.89 7.65
CA TYR A 64 -1.93 -0.90 9.09
C TYR A 64 -1.67 0.43 9.82
N THR A 65 -1.16 1.45 9.13
CA THR A 65 -0.89 2.79 9.73
C THR A 65 -2.08 3.76 9.57
N TRP A 66 -3.25 3.27 9.15
CA TRP A 66 -4.49 4.07 9.11
C TRP A 66 -5.10 4.25 10.50
#